data_AF-A0A0T1WPB2-F1
#
_entry.id   AF-A0A0T1WPB2-F1
#
_cell.length_a   1.000
_cell.length_b   1.000
_cell.length_c   1.000
_cell.angle_alpha   90.00
_cell.angle_beta   90.00
_cell.angle_gamma   90.00
#
_symmetry.space_group_name_H-M   'P 1'
#
loop_
_entity.id
_entity.type
_entity.pdbx_description
1 polymer ?
#
loop_
_entity_poly.entity_id
_entity_poly.type
_entity_poly.pdbx_seq_one_letter_code
_entity_poly.pdbx_strand_id
1 'polypeptide(L)'
;MAWKTNAIDSTKTSCNVYEESYWPNAKWKTPCYVSKIASLKLAVANLLTQLKVADPTSFYVRTAGVSYNDKQDSAGSLDWGTTKSLDYVNALAATGGTDSSGAFKAAVTALLKTGKNSEEKIHTAKNGQTAPKKYIVFMTDGENNYYQGRSDDKTSDAQTKESCREAKDNGIEVFAVAFMAPTRGQNLLKDCATDKSHYFQAEDSAALVAAFKTIGEKASELSVRLTQ
;
A
#
# COMPACT_ATOMS: atom_id res chain seq x y z
N MET A 1 9.42 -3.97 -11.74
CA MET A 1 10.29 -3.17 -12.64
C MET A 1 9.97 -1.70 -12.42
N ALA A 2 10.93 -0.78 -12.51
CA ALA A 2 10.69 0.65 -12.24
C ALA A 2 10.27 1.43 -13.51
N TRP A 3 9.10 1.12 -14.07
CA TRP A 3 8.54 1.82 -15.24
C TRP A 3 8.49 3.33 -15.00
N LYS A 4 8.71 4.15 -16.04
CA LYS A 4 8.57 5.61 -15.91
C LYS A 4 7.10 6.00 -15.71
N THR A 5 6.87 7.16 -15.10
CA THR A 5 5.59 7.87 -15.14
C THR A 5 5.66 9.02 -16.15
N ASN A 6 4.58 9.78 -16.30
CA ASN A 6 4.56 11.05 -17.04
C ASN A 6 5.14 12.23 -16.21
N ALA A 7 5.40 12.05 -14.92
CA ALA A 7 5.90 13.11 -14.04
C ALA A 7 7.40 13.31 -14.20
N ILE A 8 7.82 14.57 -14.28
CA ILE A 8 9.23 14.97 -14.39
C ILE A 8 9.83 15.05 -12.99
N ASP A 9 10.97 14.38 -12.81
CA ASP A 9 11.81 14.56 -11.62
C ASP A 9 12.63 15.84 -11.80
N SER A 10 12.15 16.96 -11.25
CA SER A 10 12.84 18.25 -11.34
C SER A 10 14.16 18.31 -10.57
N THR A 11 14.45 17.32 -9.72
CA THR A 11 15.71 17.22 -8.99
C THR A 11 16.85 16.68 -9.84
N LYS A 12 16.54 16.09 -11.01
CA LYS A 12 17.50 15.49 -11.92
C LYS A 12 17.26 15.93 -13.35
N THR A 13 18.34 16.31 -14.05
CA THR A 13 18.24 16.69 -15.46
C THR A 13 17.95 15.48 -16.36
N SER A 14 18.50 14.31 -16.03
CA SER A 14 18.37 13.09 -16.83
C SER A 14 18.46 11.81 -15.99
N CYS A 15 17.83 10.73 -16.44
CA CYS A 15 17.92 9.43 -15.78
C CYS A 15 17.61 8.27 -16.73
N ASN A 16 17.90 7.05 -16.27
CA ASN A 16 17.47 5.83 -16.91
C ASN A 16 15.96 5.63 -16.73
N VAL A 17 15.25 5.41 -17.83
CA VAL A 17 13.82 5.09 -17.84
C VAL A 17 13.56 3.75 -18.51
N TYR A 18 12.58 3.04 -17.98
CA TYR A 18 12.07 1.79 -18.55
C TYR A 18 10.69 2.05 -19.18
N GLU A 19 10.48 1.53 -20.40
CA GLU A 19 9.19 1.49 -21.10
C GLU A 19 9.03 0.16 -21.85
N GLU A 20 7.79 -0.27 -22.04
CA GLU A 20 7.46 -1.57 -22.62
C GLU A 20 8.09 -1.76 -24.00
N SER A 21 8.16 -0.67 -24.79
CA SER A 21 8.66 -0.67 -26.17
C SER A 21 10.13 -1.07 -26.34
N TYR A 22 10.95 -1.05 -25.28
CA TYR A 22 12.38 -1.38 -25.37
C TYR A 22 12.92 -2.19 -24.20
N TRP A 23 12.02 -2.85 -23.46
CA TRP A 23 12.36 -3.82 -22.41
C TRP A 23 13.23 -4.97 -22.96
N PRO A 24 14.25 -5.48 -22.22
CA PRO A 24 14.63 -5.18 -20.84
C PRO A 24 15.63 -4.02 -20.66
N ASN A 25 15.94 -3.29 -21.72
CA ASN A 25 16.96 -2.25 -21.67
C ASN A 25 16.43 -0.97 -21.03
N ALA A 26 17.28 -0.27 -20.28
CA ALA A 26 17.00 1.11 -19.90
C ALA A 26 17.44 2.05 -21.01
N LYS A 27 16.73 3.17 -21.18
CA LYS A 27 17.20 4.29 -22.03
C LYS A 27 17.48 5.51 -21.17
N TRP A 28 18.58 6.18 -21.46
CA TRP A 28 18.86 7.50 -20.90
C TRP A 28 17.92 8.54 -21.52
N LYS A 29 17.20 9.31 -20.69
CA LYS A 29 16.26 10.34 -21.15
C LYS A 29 16.46 11.67 -20.41
N THR A 30 16.15 12.73 -21.16
CA THR A 30 16.00 14.12 -20.69
C THR A 30 14.65 14.63 -21.21
N PRO A 31 13.76 15.14 -20.35
CA PRO A 31 13.91 15.29 -18.90
C PRO A 31 13.92 13.93 -18.16
N CYS A 32 14.37 13.91 -16.91
CA CYS A 32 14.24 12.72 -16.06
C CYS A 32 12.77 12.53 -15.64
N TYR A 33 12.31 11.29 -15.64
CA TYR A 33 10.95 10.94 -15.22
C TYR A 33 10.98 10.18 -13.89
N VAL A 34 10.01 10.47 -13.03
CA VAL A 34 9.81 9.74 -11.77
C VAL A 34 9.36 8.32 -12.12
N SER A 35 10.01 7.30 -11.54
CA SER A 35 9.58 5.91 -11.73
C SER A 35 8.31 5.61 -10.92
N LYS A 36 7.57 4.57 -11.33
CA LYS A 36 6.35 4.14 -10.63
C LYS A 36 6.63 3.82 -9.15
N ILE A 37 7.71 3.09 -8.88
CA ILE A 37 8.13 2.78 -7.51
C ILE A 37 8.57 4.03 -6.72
N ALA A 38 9.20 5.01 -7.37
CA ALA A 38 9.54 6.27 -6.69
C ALA A 38 8.28 7.07 -6.34
N SER A 39 7.27 7.08 -7.23
CA SER A 39 5.97 7.71 -6.96
C SER A 39 5.25 7.03 -5.80
N LEU A 40 5.29 5.70 -5.75
CA LEU A 40 4.79 4.89 -4.64
C LEU A 40 5.47 5.25 -3.32
N LYS A 41 6.81 5.27 -3.29
CA LYS A 41 7.57 5.61 -2.08
C LYS A 41 7.21 7.02 -1.57
N LEU A 42 7.11 7.99 -2.48
CA LEU A 42 6.73 9.35 -2.15
C LEU A 42 5.30 9.43 -1.59
N ALA A 43 4.34 8.76 -2.22
CA ALA A 43 2.95 8.76 -1.78
C ALA A 43 2.78 8.13 -0.39
N VAL A 44 3.44 7.01 -0.13
CA VAL A 44 3.46 6.38 1.20
C VAL A 44 4.17 7.28 2.22
N ALA A 45 5.30 7.88 1.88
CA ALA A 45 6.00 8.81 2.78
C ALA A 45 5.11 10.00 3.18
N ASN A 46 4.32 10.54 2.25
CA ASN A 46 3.37 11.61 2.53
C ASN A 46 2.26 11.15 3.49
N LEU A 47 1.65 9.97 3.25
CA LEU A 47 0.67 9.39 4.16
C LEU A 47 1.24 9.20 5.58
N LEU A 48 2.43 8.60 5.68
CA LEU A 48 3.11 8.37 6.95
C LEU A 48 3.50 9.67 7.65
N THR A 49 3.80 10.73 6.90
CA THR A 49 4.06 12.07 7.44
C THR A 49 2.79 12.68 8.02
N GLN A 50 1.65 12.56 7.35
CA GLN A 50 0.36 13.05 7.87
C GLN A 50 -0.02 12.33 9.16
N LEU A 51 0.13 11.00 9.20
CA LEU A 51 -0.08 10.23 10.43
C LEU A 51 0.87 10.67 11.55
N LYS A 52 2.14 10.98 11.23
CA LYS A 52 3.10 11.49 12.21
C LYS A 52 2.74 12.89 12.73
N VAL A 53 2.16 13.75 11.88
CA VAL A 53 1.66 15.07 12.30
C VAL A 53 0.43 14.92 13.20
N ALA A 54 -0.47 13.99 12.90
CA ALA A 54 -1.65 13.72 13.71
C ALA A 54 -1.33 12.99 15.04
N ASP A 55 -0.29 12.16 15.04
CA ASP A 55 0.19 11.42 16.23
C ASP A 55 1.71 11.62 16.45
N PRO A 56 2.14 12.82 16.91
CA PRO A 56 3.56 13.15 17.06
C PRO A 56 4.30 12.24 18.04
N THR A 57 3.59 11.70 19.04
CA THR A 57 4.16 10.85 20.09
C THR A 57 4.04 9.35 19.78
N SER A 58 3.50 8.98 18.61
CA SER A 58 3.26 7.59 18.21
C SER A 58 2.40 6.82 19.24
N PHE A 59 1.42 7.51 19.83
CA PHE A 59 0.60 7.00 20.93
C PHE A 59 -0.69 6.33 20.47
N TYR A 60 -1.16 6.62 19.26
CA TYR A 60 -2.44 6.17 18.73
C TYR A 60 -2.29 5.25 17.52
N VAL A 61 -1.28 5.45 16.68
CA VAL A 61 -1.18 4.77 15.40
C VAL A 61 -0.10 3.68 15.45
N ARG A 62 -0.45 2.50 14.95
CA ARG A 62 0.50 1.42 14.64
C ARG A 62 0.50 1.15 13.14
N THR A 63 1.67 1.01 12.55
CA THR A 63 1.81 0.77 11.10
C THR A 63 2.75 -0.39 10.80
N ALA A 64 2.54 -1.03 9.65
CA ALA A 64 3.44 -2.03 9.06
C ALA A 64 3.34 -1.95 7.52
N GLY A 65 4.36 -2.45 6.83
CA GLY A 65 4.35 -2.66 5.39
C GLY A 65 4.53 -4.13 5.02
N VAL A 66 3.91 -4.53 3.91
CA VAL A 66 4.17 -5.81 3.24
C VAL A 66 4.14 -5.59 1.73
N SER A 67 5.20 -5.97 1.03
CA SER A 67 5.32 -5.89 -0.43
C SER A 67 5.23 -7.27 -1.07
N TYR A 68 5.10 -7.24 -2.39
CA TYR A 68 5.02 -8.43 -3.21
C TYR A 68 5.64 -8.18 -4.60
N ASN A 69 6.09 -9.27 -5.19
CA ASN A 69 6.57 -9.39 -6.56
C ASN A 69 5.93 -10.65 -7.17
N ASP A 70 6.68 -11.65 -7.65
CA ASP A 70 6.13 -12.95 -8.05
C ASP A 70 5.64 -13.81 -6.86
N LYS A 71 5.93 -13.37 -5.62
CA LYS A 71 5.40 -13.85 -4.35
C LYS A 71 5.43 -12.74 -3.31
N GLN A 72 4.94 -13.02 -2.11
CA GLN A 72 5.06 -12.12 -0.96
C GLN A 72 6.54 -11.95 -0.51
N ASP A 73 6.96 -10.70 -0.26
CA ASP A 73 8.20 -10.40 0.47
C ASP A 73 8.01 -10.54 1.98
N SER A 74 9.10 -10.59 2.75
CA SER A 74 9.03 -10.62 4.20
C SER A 74 8.16 -9.47 4.75
N ALA A 75 7.12 -9.81 5.51
CA ALA A 75 6.21 -8.83 6.06
C ALA A 75 6.87 -8.06 7.22
N GLY A 76 6.65 -6.75 7.25
CA GLY A 76 6.92 -5.93 8.43
C GLY A 76 6.02 -6.32 9.60
N SER A 77 6.42 -5.90 10.81
CA SER A 77 5.62 -6.07 12.02
C SER A 77 4.96 -4.75 12.40
N LEU A 78 3.69 -4.80 12.84
CA LEU A 78 2.99 -3.63 13.38
C LEU A 78 3.79 -3.04 14.54
N ASP A 79 4.09 -1.75 14.44
CA ASP A 79 4.80 -1.01 15.47
C ASP A 79 4.24 0.40 15.63
N TRP A 80 4.47 0.99 16.80
CA TRP A 80 4.00 2.34 17.13
C TRP A 80 4.67 3.40 16.24
N GLY A 81 3.83 4.26 15.65
CA GLY A 81 4.26 5.31 14.73
C GLY A 81 4.52 4.79 13.32
N THR A 82 5.32 5.54 12.56
CA THR A 82 5.45 5.37 11.11
C THR A 82 6.85 5.05 10.62
N THR A 83 7.87 5.17 11.47
CA THR A 83 9.28 5.05 11.08
C THR A 83 9.61 3.71 10.43
N LYS A 84 9.25 2.59 11.07
CA LYS A 84 9.56 1.25 10.52
C LYS A 84 8.87 0.98 9.18
N SER A 85 7.65 1.48 9.01
CA SER A 85 6.92 1.36 7.73
C SER A 85 7.56 2.21 6.64
N LEU A 86 8.07 3.40 6.99
CA LEU A 86 8.80 4.24 6.06
C LEU A 86 10.12 3.57 5.63
N ASP A 87 10.87 3.01 6.58
CA ASP A 87 12.10 2.27 6.31
C ASP A 87 11.83 1.06 5.39
N TYR A 88 10.76 0.31 5.67
CA TYR A 88 10.32 -0.81 4.85
C TYR A 88 10.05 -0.38 3.40
N VAL A 89 9.25 0.68 3.21
CA VAL A 89 8.90 1.18 1.88
C VAL A 89 10.12 1.75 1.14
N ASN A 90 11.02 2.43 1.85
CA ASN A 90 12.25 2.96 1.26
C ASN A 90 13.19 1.86 0.76
N ALA A 91 13.17 0.69 1.40
CA ALA A 91 13.97 -0.47 0.99
C ALA A 91 13.42 -1.20 -0.24
N LEU A 92 12.19 -0.92 -0.69
CA LEU A 92 11.55 -1.65 -1.79
C LEU A 92 12.31 -1.50 -3.12
N ALA A 93 12.46 -2.62 -3.81
CA ALA A 93 13.00 -2.70 -5.16
C ALA A 93 11.96 -3.28 -6.10
N ALA A 94 11.77 -2.67 -7.27
CA ALA A 94 10.76 -3.10 -8.21
C ALA A 94 11.32 -4.20 -9.14
N THR A 95 11.09 -5.47 -8.81
CA THR A 95 11.55 -6.64 -9.59
C THR A 95 10.45 -7.69 -9.74
N GLY A 96 10.57 -8.58 -10.73
CA GLY A 96 9.72 -9.78 -10.84
C GLY A 96 8.31 -9.54 -11.38
N GLY A 97 7.44 -10.53 -11.12
CA GLY A 97 6.01 -10.54 -11.44
C GLY A 97 5.16 -9.85 -10.38
N THR A 98 3.87 -10.17 -10.38
CA THR A 98 2.86 -9.60 -9.47
C THR A 98 1.99 -10.72 -8.89
N ASP A 99 2.04 -10.88 -7.57
CA ASP A 99 1.24 -11.79 -6.76
C ASP A 99 0.84 -11.10 -5.45
N SER A 100 -0.30 -10.44 -5.44
CA SER A 100 -0.80 -9.75 -4.24
C SER A 100 -1.33 -10.70 -3.16
N SER A 101 -1.55 -11.98 -3.49
CA SER A 101 -2.33 -12.90 -2.64
C SER A 101 -1.72 -13.11 -1.27
N GLY A 102 -0.41 -13.43 -1.22
CA GLY A 102 0.30 -13.64 0.04
C GLY A 102 0.38 -12.37 0.87
N ALA A 103 0.80 -11.26 0.27
CA ALA A 103 0.97 -10.00 0.98
C ALA A 103 -0.34 -9.49 1.59
N PHE A 104 -1.45 -9.56 0.84
CA PHE A 104 -2.75 -9.15 1.37
C PHE A 104 -3.20 -10.07 2.51
N LYS A 105 -3.05 -11.40 2.36
CA LYS A 105 -3.35 -12.36 3.42
C LYS A 105 -2.52 -12.12 4.69
N ALA A 106 -1.25 -11.79 4.54
CA ALA A 106 -0.37 -11.47 5.67
C ALA A 106 -0.81 -10.20 6.39
N ALA A 107 -1.25 -9.16 5.66
CA ALA A 107 -1.80 -7.94 6.25
C ALA A 107 -3.07 -8.22 7.07
N VAL A 108 -4.01 -8.99 6.50
CA VAL A 108 -5.24 -9.41 7.20
C VAL A 108 -4.91 -10.23 8.44
N THR A 109 -4.04 -11.23 8.32
CA THR A 109 -3.61 -12.08 9.43
C THR A 109 -2.98 -11.26 10.56
N ALA A 110 -2.18 -10.23 10.23
CA ALA A 110 -1.58 -9.37 11.23
C ALA A 110 -2.62 -8.56 12.03
N LEU A 111 -3.68 -8.10 11.37
CA LEU A 111 -4.76 -7.29 11.95
C LEU A 111 -5.82 -8.13 12.71
N LEU A 112 -5.93 -9.42 12.39
CA LEU A 112 -6.87 -10.36 13.02
C LEU A 112 -6.26 -11.19 14.15
N LYS A 113 -5.01 -10.90 14.58
CA LYS A 113 -4.41 -11.56 15.74
C LYS A 113 -5.32 -11.44 16.97
N THR A 114 -5.41 -12.50 17.76
CA THR A 114 -6.23 -12.56 18.97
C THR A 114 -5.37 -12.71 20.24
N GLY A 115 -6.01 -12.62 21.41
CA GLY A 115 -5.34 -12.76 22.70
C GLY A 115 -4.44 -11.56 23.04
N LYS A 116 -3.32 -11.81 23.72
CA LYS A 116 -2.40 -10.74 24.18
C LYS A 116 -1.77 -9.94 23.03
N ASN A 117 -1.75 -10.51 21.83
CA ASN A 117 -1.16 -9.90 20.64
C ASN A 117 -2.21 -9.25 19.73
N SER A 118 -3.47 -9.15 20.15
CA SER A 118 -4.50 -8.45 19.39
C SER A 118 -4.28 -6.94 19.45
N GLU A 119 -4.64 -6.23 18.38
CA GLU A 119 -4.52 -4.77 18.34
C GLU A 119 -5.40 -4.12 19.41
N GLU A 120 -6.56 -4.70 19.76
CA GLU A 120 -7.41 -4.23 20.86
C GLU A 120 -6.65 -4.26 22.19
N LYS A 121 -5.95 -5.36 22.52
CA LYS A 121 -5.19 -5.47 23.77
C LYS A 121 -3.96 -4.58 23.77
N ILE A 122 -3.25 -4.48 22.66
CA ILE A 122 -2.06 -3.64 22.52
C ILE A 122 -2.45 -2.16 22.66
N HIS A 123 -3.51 -1.70 22.00
CA HIS A 123 -4.01 -0.34 22.13
C HIS A 123 -4.56 -0.05 23.52
N THR A 124 -5.39 -0.95 24.09
CA THR A 124 -5.93 -0.77 25.45
C THR A 124 -4.82 -0.59 26.47
N ALA A 125 -3.74 -1.38 26.38
CA ALA A 125 -2.60 -1.28 27.29
C ALA A 125 -1.79 0.02 27.12
N LYS A 126 -1.77 0.60 25.93
CA LYS A 126 -1.00 1.82 25.64
C LYS A 126 -1.79 3.10 25.95
N ASN A 127 -3.03 3.16 25.49
CA ASN A 127 -3.83 4.39 25.44
C ASN A 127 -5.29 4.21 25.85
N GLY A 128 -5.69 3.01 26.30
CA GLY A 128 -7.06 2.73 26.75
C GLY A 128 -8.08 2.46 25.64
N GLN A 129 -7.71 2.54 24.36
CA GLN A 129 -8.62 2.24 23.25
C GLN A 129 -8.92 0.74 23.17
N THR A 130 -10.19 0.37 23.35
CA THR A 130 -10.65 -1.03 23.34
C THR A 130 -11.06 -1.53 21.96
N ALA A 131 -11.30 -0.63 21.01
CA ALA A 131 -11.73 -0.95 19.65
C ALA A 131 -11.03 -0.03 18.64
N PRO A 132 -9.71 -0.17 18.44
CA PRO A 132 -9.00 0.58 17.41
C PRO A 132 -9.55 0.23 16.01
N LYS A 133 -9.62 1.24 15.14
CA LYS A 133 -9.97 1.04 13.73
C LYS A 133 -8.80 0.40 12.98
N LYS A 134 -9.12 -0.49 12.05
CA LYS A 134 -8.14 -1.27 11.29
C LYS A 134 -8.27 -0.95 9.81
N TYR A 135 -7.15 -0.67 9.17
CA TYR A 135 -7.09 -0.24 7.78
C TYR A 135 -6.05 -1.04 7.01
N ILE A 136 -6.35 -1.32 5.74
CA ILE A 136 -5.39 -1.80 4.75
C ILE A 136 -5.38 -0.80 3.60
N VAL A 137 -4.20 -0.29 3.25
CA VAL A 137 -4.01 0.46 2.00
C VAL A 137 -3.40 -0.49 0.98
N PHE A 138 -4.23 -0.98 0.07
CA PHE A 138 -3.82 -1.90 -0.99
C PHE A 138 -3.59 -1.14 -2.29
N MET A 139 -2.39 -1.25 -2.84
CA MET A 139 -2.02 -0.55 -4.06
C MET A 139 -1.32 -1.50 -5.03
N THR A 140 -1.64 -1.37 -6.31
CA THR A 140 -0.94 -2.04 -7.41
C THR A 140 -0.89 -1.16 -8.66
N ASP A 141 0.18 -1.29 -9.44
CA ASP A 141 0.34 -0.68 -10.76
C ASP A 141 0.18 -1.69 -11.91
N GLY A 142 -0.24 -2.91 -11.57
CA GLY A 142 -0.34 -4.05 -12.47
C GLY A 142 -1.51 -4.96 -12.13
N GLU A 143 -1.45 -6.16 -12.66
CA GLU A 143 -2.43 -7.24 -12.44
C GLU A 143 -1.69 -8.50 -12.02
N ASN A 144 -2.31 -9.33 -11.19
CA ASN A 144 -1.66 -10.56 -10.75
C ASN A 144 -1.38 -11.47 -11.94
N ASN A 145 -0.15 -11.89 -12.08
CA ASN A 145 0.30 -12.81 -13.13
C ASN A 145 1.11 -13.98 -12.56
N TYR A 146 1.35 -13.99 -11.26
CA TYR A 146 1.99 -15.08 -10.53
C TYR A 146 1.20 -15.46 -9.28
N TYR A 147 1.35 -16.70 -8.85
CA TYR A 147 0.96 -17.22 -7.56
C TYR A 147 2.11 -18.04 -6.99
N GLN A 148 2.68 -17.59 -5.86
CA GLN A 148 3.78 -18.26 -5.16
C GLN A 148 4.98 -18.60 -6.08
N GLY A 149 5.37 -17.66 -6.95
CA GLY A 149 6.49 -17.80 -7.87
C GLY A 149 6.20 -18.61 -9.14
N ARG A 150 4.93 -18.96 -9.42
CA ARG A 150 4.50 -19.65 -10.65
C ARG A 150 3.52 -18.79 -11.42
N SER A 151 3.58 -18.84 -12.76
CA SER A 151 2.62 -18.12 -13.61
C SER A 151 1.20 -18.68 -13.40
N ASP A 152 0.38 -17.95 -12.65
CA ASP A 152 -1.01 -18.31 -12.34
C ASP A 152 -1.73 -17.05 -11.82
N ASP A 153 -2.39 -16.38 -12.75
CA ASP A 153 -3.17 -15.17 -12.50
C ASP A 153 -4.48 -15.46 -11.76
N LYS A 154 -5.18 -16.53 -12.15
CA LYS A 154 -6.50 -16.89 -11.63
C LYS A 154 -6.47 -17.22 -10.15
N THR A 155 -5.51 -18.04 -9.72
CA THR A 155 -5.39 -18.43 -8.31
C THR A 155 -4.99 -17.22 -7.46
N SER A 156 -4.06 -16.39 -7.93
CA SER A 156 -3.64 -15.19 -7.21
C SER A 156 -4.79 -14.17 -7.07
N ASP A 157 -5.56 -13.93 -8.13
CA ASP A 157 -6.76 -13.09 -8.08
C ASP A 157 -7.81 -13.67 -7.13
N ALA A 158 -8.09 -14.98 -7.21
CA ALA A 158 -9.06 -15.63 -6.35
C ALA A 158 -8.69 -15.54 -4.86
N GLN A 159 -7.43 -15.82 -4.52
CA GLN A 159 -6.92 -15.75 -3.15
C GLN A 159 -6.85 -14.31 -2.63
N THR A 160 -6.44 -13.35 -3.47
CA THR A 160 -6.49 -11.92 -3.10
C THR A 160 -7.92 -11.50 -2.77
N LYS A 161 -8.90 -11.83 -3.64
CA LYS A 161 -10.31 -11.50 -3.40
C LYS A 161 -10.87 -12.19 -2.15
N GLU A 162 -10.43 -13.40 -1.85
CA GLU A 162 -10.81 -14.12 -0.64
C GLU A 162 -10.36 -13.38 0.62
N SER A 163 -9.09 -13.00 0.71
CA SER A 163 -8.59 -12.22 1.84
C SER A 163 -9.20 -10.81 1.89
N CYS A 164 -9.54 -10.20 0.74
CA CYS A 164 -10.29 -8.94 0.74
C CYS A 164 -11.70 -9.09 1.33
N ARG A 165 -12.40 -10.21 1.08
CA ARG A 165 -13.68 -10.50 1.74
C ARG A 165 -13.49 -10.70 3.24
N GLU A 166 -12.52 -11.53 3.63
CA GLU A 166 -12.18 -11.76 5.04
C GLU A 166 -11.89 -10.45 5.79
N ALA A 167 -11.13 -9.53 5.19
CA ALA A 167 -10.87 -8.22 5.76
C ALA A 167 -12.16 -7.46 6.04
N LYS A 168 -13.03 -7.34 5.03
CA LYS A 168 -14.30 -6.60 5.11
C LYS A 168 -15.28 -7.23 6.09
N ASP A 169 -15.38 -8.55 6.09
CA ASP A 169 -16.26 -9.31 7.00
C ASP A 169 -15.84 -9.14 8.46
N ASN A 170 -14.55 -8.86 8.73
CA ASN A 170 -14.02 -8.55 10.05
C ASN A 170 -13.90 -7.05 10.35
N GLY A 171 -14.56 -6.19 9.56
CA GLY A 171 -14.62 -4.75 9.80
C GLY A 171 -13.31 -4.00 9.55
N ILE A 172 -12.38 -4.57 8.78
CA ILE A 172 -11.18 -3.88 8.31
C ILE A 172 -11.55 -3.07 7.07
N GLU A 173 -11.25 -1.77 7.09
CA GLU A 173 -11.47 -0.88 5.95
C GLU A 173 -10.31 -0.99 4.95
N VAL A 174 -10.62 -1.31 3.70
CA VAL A 174 -9.64 -1.51 2.62
C VAL A 174 -9.70 -0.33 1.66
N PHE A 175 -8.69 0.53 1.72
CA PHE A 175 -8.43 1.57 0.73
C PHE A 175 -7.64 0.96 -0.43
N ALA A 176 -8.21 0.98 -1.64
CA ALA A 176 -7.60 0.40 -2.82
C ALA A 176 -7.14 1.50 -3.79
N VAL A 177 -5.87 1.48 -4.21
CA VAL A 177 -5.28 2.49 -5.09
C VAL A 177 -4.72 1.84 -6.36
N ALA A 178 -5.37 2.09 -7.49
CA ALA A 178 -4.92 1.63 -8.80
C ALA A 178 -3.99 2.69 -9.40
N PHE A 179 -2.70 2.39 -9.55
CA PHE A 179 -1.73 3.36 -10.04
C PHE A 179 -1.25 3.04 -11.46
N MET A 180 -1.84 3.69 -12.47
CA MET A 180 -1.57 3.37 -13.88
C MET A 180 -1.69 1.85 -14.17
N ALA A 181 -2.68 1.21 -13.53
CA ALA A 181 -2.90 -0.23 -13.58
C ALA A 181 -3.82 -0.62 -14.75
N PRO A 182 -3.65 -1.80 -15.36
CA PRO A 182 -4.54 -2.31 -16.41
C PRO A 182 -5.94 -2.59 -15.87
N THR A 183 -6.93 -2.70 -16.77
CA THR A 183 -8.35 -2.88 -16.42
C THR A 183 -8.59 -4.06 -15.47
N ARG A 184 -7.88 -5.18 -15.62
CA ARG A 184 -8.04 -6.33 -14.70
C ARG A 184 -7.54 -6.00 -13.29
N GLY A 185 -6.38 -5.35 -13.17
CA GLY A 185 -5.86 -4.85 -11.90
C GLY A 185 -6.78 -3.82 -11.25
N GLN A 186 -7.35 -2.90 -12.04
CA GLN A 186 -8.36 -1.95 -11.57
C GLN A 186 -9.61 -2.66 -11.03
N ASN A 187 -10.10 -3.69 -11.73
CA ASN A 187 -11.26 -4.46 -11.31
C ASN A 187 -10.98 -5.24 -10.02
N LEU A 188 -9.81 -5.86 -9.88
CA LEU A 188 -9.38 -6.50 -8.64
C LEU A 188 -9.40 -5.53 -7.46
N LEU A 189 -8.84 -4.33 -7.64
CA LEU A 189 -8.82 -3.30 -6.60
C LEU A 189 -10.22 -2.77 -6.26
N LYS A 190 -11.10 -2.60 -7.27
CA LYS A 190 -12.51 -2.21 -7.05
C LYS A 190 -13.26 -3.26 -6.22
N ASP A 191 -13.04 -4.55 -6.50
CA ASP A 191 -13.65 -5.65 -5.75
C ASP A 191 -13.14 -5.70 -4.29
N CYS A 192 -11.87 -5.36 -4.09
CA CYS A 192 -11.22 -5.38 -2.78
C CYS A 192 -11.56 -4.17 -1.90
N ALA A 193 -11.77 -2.99 -2.49
CA ALA A 193 -12.15 -1.79 -1.75
C ALA A 193 -13.38 -2.03 -0.87
N THR A 194 -13.43 -1.37 0.30
CA THR A 194 -14.60 -1.45 1.19
C THR A 194 -15.86 -0.91 0.51
N ASP A 195 -15.75 0.24 -0.15
CA ASP A 195 -16.80 0.84 -0.96
C ASP A 195 -16.20 1.77 -2.03
N LYS A 196 -17.06 2.45 -2.80
CA LYS A 196 -16.63 3.37 -3.87
C LYS A 196 -15.75 4.53 -3.35
N SER A 197 -15.94 4.97 -2.11
CA SER A 197 -15.16 6.05 -1.48
C SER A 197 -13.81 5.60 -0.94
N HIS A 198 -13.54 4.29 -0.98
CA HIS A 198 -12.27 3.66 -0.64
C HIS A 198 -11.46 3.24 -1.87
N TYR A 199 -12.00 3.41 -3.08
CA TYR A 199 -11.28 3.14 -4.32
C TYR A 199 -10.74 4.43 -4.93
N PHE A 200 -9.47 4.43 -5.30
CA PHE A 200 -8.80 5.53 -5.97
C PHE A 200 -8.11 5.02 -7.24
N GLN A 201 -8.28 5.76 -8.33
CA GLN A 201 -7.59 5.54 -9.58
C GLN A 201 -6.65 6.72 -9.82
N ALA A 202 -5.36 6.44 -9.86
CA ALA A 202 -4.30 7.43 -10.06
C ALA A 202 -3.60 7.15 -11.39
N GLU A 203 -3.78 8.04 -12.36
CA GLU A 203 -3.13 7.94 -13.68
C GLU A 203 -1.77 8.64 -13.73
N ASP A 204 -1.40 9.37 -12.67
CA ASP A 204 -0.12 10.03 -12.53
C ASP A 204 0.31 10.12 -11.05
N SER A 205 1.56 10.55 -10.84
CA SER A 205 2.14 10.65 -9.50
C SER A 205 1.44 11.68 -8.60
N ALA A 206 0.83 12.73 -9.17
CA ALA A 206 0.16 13.76 -8.40
C ALA A 206 -1.19 13.26 -7.89
N ALA A 207 -1.95 12.57 -8.74
CA ALA A 207 -3.17 11.87 -8.37
C ALA A 207 -2.90 10.79 -7.31
N LEU A 208 -1.76 10.09 -7.42
CA LEU A 208 -1.35 9.12 -6.41
C LEU A 208 -1.11 9.79 -5.06
N VAL A 209 -0.33 10.87 -5.03
CA VAL A 209 -0.10 11.65 -3.80
C VAL A 209 -1.41 12.20 -3.22
N ALA A 210 -2.33 12.67 -4.06
CA ALA A 210 -3.64 13.17 -3.63
C ALA A 210 -4.54 12.07 -3.03
N ALA A 211 -4.51 10.86 -3.59
CA ALA A 211 -5.23 9.71 -3.05
C ALA A 211 -4.70 9.35 -1.64
N PHE A 212 -3.38 9.25 -1.49
CA PHE A 212 -2.74 8.96 -0.20
C PHE A 212 -2.96 10.08 0.83
N LYS A 213 -3.02 11.34 0.40
CA LYS A 213 -3.41 12.46 1.25
C LYS A 213 -4.84 12.33 1.78
N THR A 214 -5.80 12.00 0.91
CA THR A 214 -7.20 11.77 1.30
C THR A 214 -7.31 10.61 2.29
N ILE A 215 -6.57 9.52 2.07
CA ILE A 215 -6.53 8.37 2.98
C ILE A 215 -5.96 8.78 4.34
N GLY A 216 -4.87 9.54 4.35
CA GLY A 216 -4.22 10.00 5.58
C GLY A 216 -5.10 10.93 6.40
N GLU A 217 -5.85 11.83 5.75
CA GLU A 217 -6.85 12.69 6.39
C GLU A 217 -7.95 11.86 7.05
N LYS A 218 -8.56 10.91 6.32
CA LYS A 218 -9.58 9.99 6.86
C LYS A 218 -9.06 9.16 8.05
N ALA A 219 -7.86 8.61 7.94
CA ALA A 219 -7.24 7.83 9.02
C ALA A 219 -6.90 8.69 10.24
N SER A 220 -6.50 9.94 10.04
CA SER A 220 -6.13 10.88 11.11
C SER A 220 -7.34 11.43 11.85
N GLU A 221 -8.42 11.80 11.15
CA GLU A 221 -9.66 12.27 11.77
C GLU A 221 -10.23 11.24 12.77
N LEU A 222 -10.12 9.96 12.43
CA LEU A 222 -10.62 8.87 13.26
C LEU A 222 -9.69 8.55 14.45
N SER A 223 -8.40 8.89 14.34
CA SER A 223 -7.43 8.81 15.44
C SER A 223 -7.65 9.90 16.50
N VAL A 224 -8.22 11.04 16.10
CA VAL A 224 -8.46 12.22 16.96
C VAL A 224 -9.86 12.21 17.62
N ARG A 225 -10.72 11.20 17.37
CA ARG A 225 -11.96 11.02 18.14
C ARG A 225 -11.64 10.57 19.57
N LEU A 226 -11.27 11.56 20.39
CA LEU A 226 -11.38 11.55 21.83
C LEU A 226 -12.85 11.28 22.18
N THR A 227 -13.12 10.16 22.82
CA THR A 227 -14.26 10.08 23.72
C THR A 227 -14.02 11.14 24.80
N GLN A 228 -14.63 12.31 24.65
CA GLN A 228 -15.00 13.14 25.80
C GLN A 228 -16.06 12.40 26.61
#